data_AF-A0A7X8WNB1-F1
#
_entry.id   AF-A0A7X8WNB1-F1
#
_cell.length_a   1.000
_cell.length_b   1.000
_cell.length_c   1.000
_cell.angle_alpha   90.00
_cell.angle_beta   90.00
_cell.angle_gamma   90.00
#
_symmetry.space_group_name_H-M   'P 1'
#
loop_
_entity.id
_entity.type
_entity.pdbx_description
1 polymer ?
#
loop_
_entity_poly.entity_id
_entity_poly.type
_entity_poly.pdbx_seq_one_letter_code
_entity_poly.pdbx_strand_id
1 'polypeptide(L)'
;MSNNIFMLYSEIIELIEKPIVPDGEMGTNLEGDTFTFEEKDIGQTTIRAIIDVGLLDVDIKHLEFVDKDMTIAGASSDVIVIDLGSNDKGYRVGDVIEFRLDYMGTLRIINSKYIDKRIRGAGKY
;
A
#
# COMPACT_ATOMS: atom_id res chain seq x y z
N MET A 1 24.89 -4.76 -1.31
CA MET A 1 24.09 -5.38 -2.40
C MET A 1 23.18 -4.32 -2.96
N SER A 2 22.97 -4.31 -4.28
CA SER A 2 22.07 -3.37 -4.94
C SER A 2 20.63 -3.75 -4.59
N ASN A 3 19.93 -2.94 -3.80
CA ASN A 3 18.58 -3.28 -3.28
C ASN A 3 17.43 -3.00 -4.27
N ASN A 4 17.73 -2.67 -5.53
CA ASN A 4 16.74 -2.29 -6.55
C ASN A 4 16.64 -3.32 -7.68
N ILE A 5 16.85 -4.61 -7.39
CA ILE A 5 16.82 -5.67 -8.42
C ILE A 5 15.38 -6.17 -8.63
N PHE A 6 14.60 -6.27 -7.56
CA PHE A 6 13.19 -6.67 -7.61
C PHE A 6 12.32 -5.52 -7.12
N MET A 7 11.32 -5.20 -7.92
CA MET A 7 10.35 -4.13 -7.67
C MET A 7 8.97 -4.71 -7.90
N LEU A 8 8.05 -4.43 -6.99
CA LEU A 8 6.63 -4.70 -7.17
C LEU A 8 5.93 -3.41 -7.58
N TYR A 9 5.04 -3.55 -8.55
CA TYR A 9 4.21 -2.49 -9.11
C TYR A 9 2.77 -2.95 -8.96
N SER A 10 1.92 -2.16 -8.31
CA SER A 10 0.49 -2.46 -8.19
C SER A 10 -0.34 -1.24 -8.54
N GLU A 11 -1.43 -1.45 -9.28
CA GLU A 11 -2.31 -0.41 -9.78
C GLU A 11 -3.28 0.07 -8.70
N ILE A 12 -3.52 1.38 -8.66
CA ILE A 12 -4.59 1.98 -7.88
C ILE A 12 -5.93 1.70 -8.59
N ILE A 13 -6.76 0.87 -7.97
CA ILE A 13 -8.09 0.51 -8.49
C ILE A 13 -9.21 1.40 -7.97
N GLU A 14 -8.99 2.07 -6.83
CA GLU A 14 -9.96 3.00 -6.24
C GLU A 14 -9.25 4.11 -5.45
N LEU A 15 -9.82 5.33 -5.48
CA LEU A 15 -9.42 6.46 -4.64
C LEU A 15 -10.64 7.04 -3.95
N ILE A 16 -10.55 7.21 -2.63
CA ILE A 16 -11.65 7.67 -1.78
C ILE A 16 -11.13 8.71 -0.79
N GLU A 17 -11.78 9.86 -0.71
CA GLU A 17 -11.57 10.80 0.38
C GLU A 17 -12.31 10.32 1.64
N LYS A 18 -11.60 10.22 2.76
CA LYS A 18 -12.15 9.81 4.05
C LYS A 18 -11.74 10.78 5.15
N PRO A 19 -12.58 10.99 6.18
CA PRO A 19 -12.15 11.72 7.36
C PRO A 19 -11.00 10.96 8.04
N ILE A 20 -10.02 11.71 8.58
CA ILE A 20 -8.91 11.13 9.35
C ILE A 20 -9.46 10.52 10.64
N VAL A 21 -10.36 11.26 11.30
CA VAL A 21 -11.07 10.81 12.50
C VAL A 21 -12.44 10.24 12.10
N PRO A 22 -12.71 8.95 12.30
CA PRO A 22 -14.00 8.34 11.98
C PRO A 22 -15.16 8.96 12.78
N ASP A 23 -16.32 9.04 12.16
CA ASP A 23 -17.57 9.37 12.86
C ASP A 23 -18.11 8.15 13.61
N GLY A 24 -18.42 8.31 14.90
CA GLY A 24 -19.03 7.28 15.74
C GLY A 24 -18.25 6.94 17.02
N GLU A 25 -18.74 5.96 17.78
CA GLU A 25 -18.04 5.46 18.95
C GLU A 25 -16.87 4.57 18.53
N MET A 26 -15.66 4.88 19.02
CA MET A 26 -14.49 4.04 18.76
C MET A 26 -14.57 2.77 19.59
N GLY A 27 -14.58 1.63 18.91
CA GLY A 27 -14.33 0.32 19.52
C GLY A 27 -12.83 0.04 19.63
N THR A 28 -12.51 -1.11 20.23
CA THR A 28 -11.16 -1.67 20.22
C THR A 28 -10.96 -2.59 19.01
N ASN A 29 -9.72 -2.73 18.53
CA ASN A 29 -9.39 -3.78 17.56
C ASN A 29 -9.49 -5.19 18.20
N LEU A 30 -9.21 -6.25 17.42
CA LEU A 30 -9.24 -7.65 17.89
C LEU A 30 -8.25 -7.94 19.02
N GLU A 31 -7.20 -7.12 19.15
CA GLU A 31 -6.16 -7.23 20.16
C GLU A 31 -6.45 -6.37 21.41
N GLY A 32 -7.52 -5.55 21.38
CA GLY A 32 -7.93 -4.68 22.47
C GLY A 32 -7.38 -3.26 22.40
N ASP A 33 -6.68 -2.88 21.34
CA ASP A 33 -6.12 -1.54 21.19
C ASP A 33 -7.18 -0.53 20.77
N THR A 34 -7.09 0.67 21.33
CA THR A 34 -7.87 1.84 20.96
C THR A 34 -7.00 2.82 20.17
N PHE A 35 -7.54 3.38 19.09
CA PHE A 35 -6.84 4.42 18.34
C PHE A 35 -7.06 5.79 19.02
N THR A 36 -5.98 6.54 19.22
CA THR A 36 -6.04 7.93 19.70
C THR A 36 -5.74 8.87 18.54
N PHE A 37 -6.58 9.88 18.36
CA PHE A 37 -6.42 10.91 17.35
C PHE A 37 -6.13 12.26 18.01
N GLU A 38 -5.39 13.12 17.31
CA GLU A 38 -5.17 14.48 17.81
C GLU A 38 -6.41 15.34 17.53
N GLU A 39 -6.75 16.27 18.44
CA GLU A 39 -7.87 17.19 18.24
C GLU A 39 -7.75 18.00 16.94
N LYS A 40 -6.51 18.29 16.51
CA LYS A 40 -6.25 19.02 15.27
C LYS A 40 -6.73 18.26 14.03
N ASP A 41 -6.82 16.94 14.08
CA ASP A 41 -7.17 16.08 12.95
C ASP A 41 -8.68 15.94 12.76
N ILE A 42 -9.48 16.45 13.72
CA ILE A 42 -10.94 16.45 13.64
C ILE A 42 -11.40 17.33 12.47
N GLY A 43 -12.23 16.77 11.60
CA GLY A 43 -12.75 17.44 10.41
C GLY A 43 -11.76 17.53 9.25
N GLN A 44 -10.52 17.05 9.41
CA GLN A 44 -9.59 16.86 8.32
C GLN A 44 -9.87 15.56 7.56
N THR A 45 -9.54 15.56 6.28
CA THR A 45 -9.69 14.42 5.39
C THR A 45 -8.34 13.96 4.86
N THR A 46 -8.32 12.71 4.41
CA THR A 46 -7.19 12.10 3.70
C THR A 46 -7.70 11.29 2.52
N ILE A 47 -6.87 11.14 1.50
CA ILE A 47 -7.13 10.31 0.33
C ILE A 47 -6.61 8.90 0.58
N ARG A 48 -7.50 7.92 0.49
CA ARG A 48 -7.19 6.49 0.56
C ARG A 48 -7.15 5.89 -0.84
N ALA A 49 -6.05 5.25 -1.20
CA ALA A 49 -5.94 4.44 -2.39
C ALA A 49 -6.16 2.96 -2.05
N ILE A 50 -6.89 2.24 -2.88
CA ILE A 50 -6.94 0.77 -2.86
C ILE A 50 -6.11 0.28 -4.03
N ILE A 51 -5.18 -0.64 -3.76
CA ILE A 51 -4.35 -1.26 -4.79
C ILE A 51 -4.65 -2.76 -4.94
N ASP A 52 -4.48 -3.25 -6.17
CA ASP A 52 -4.73 -4.64 -6.56
C ASP A 52 -3.56 -5.56 -6.18
N VAL A 53 -3.34 -5.71 -4.88
CA VAL A 53 -2.44 -6.69 -4.25
C VAL A 53 -2.83 -6.82 -2.77
N GLY A 54 -2.85 -8.04 -2.24
CA GLY A 54 -3.30 -8.29 -0.87
C GLY A 54 -2.38 -9.18 -0.05
N LEU A 55 -2.83 -9.53 1.16
CA LEU A 55 -2.09 -10.37 2.11
C LEU A 55 -1.88 -11.81 1.60
N LEU A 56 -2.73 -12.29 0.67
CA LEU A 56 -2.52 -13.59 0.02
C LEU A 56 -1.31 -13.57 -0.91
N ASP A 57 -0.98 -12.42 -1.50
CA ASP A 57 0.20 -12.25 -2.35
C ASP A 57 1.46 -12.04 -1.50
N VAL A 58 1.42 -11.07 -0.59
CA VAL A 58 2.58 -10.66 0.21
C VAL A 58 2.15 -9.98 1.50
N ASP A 59 2.85 -10.30 2.59
CA ASP A 59 2.65 -9.62 3.87
C ASP A 59 3.20 -8.18 3.78
N ILE A 60 2.42 -7.21 4.24
CA ILE A 60 2.76 -5.78 4.20
C ILE A 60 4.11 -5.43 4.82
N LYS A 61 4.59 -6.22 5.79
CA LYS A 61 5.91 -5.98 6.41
C LYS A 61 7.09 -6.19 5.47
N HIS A 62 6.87 -6.88 4.36
CA HIS A 62 7.87 -7.12 3.32
C HIS A 62 7.80 -6.11 2.18
N LEU A 63 6.91 -5.11 2.29
CA LEU A 63 6.72 -4.04 1.33
C LEU A 63 7.35 -2.75 1.88
N GLU A 64 8.20 -2.13 1.07
CA GLU A 64 8.75 -0.81 1.36
C GLU A 64 8.39 0.13 0.23
N PHE A 65 7.60 1.17 0.50
CA PHE A 65 7.27 2.17 -0.52
C PHE A 65 8.54 2.83 -1.08
N VAL A 66 8.56 3.03 -2.39
CA VAL A 66 9.54 3.92 -3.03
C VAL A 66 9.24 5.37 -2.65
N ASP A 67 7.95 5.73 -2.68
CA ASP A 67 7.47 7.01 -2.18
C ASP A 67 7.35 6.99 -0.65
N LYS A 68 8.17 7.77 0.04
CA LYS A 68 8.24 7.77 1.50
C LYS A 68 7.13 8.55 2.19
N ASP A 69 6.31 9.27 1.43
CA ASP A 69 5.20 10.06 1.99
C ASP A 69 3.92 9.22 2.17
N MET A 70 3.92 7.96 1.69
CA MET A 70 2.80 7.04 1.79
C MET A 70 2.88 6.16 3.04
N THR A 71 1.71 5.78 3.58
CA THR A 71 1.62 4.80 4.66
C THR A 71 0.54 3.76 4.38
N ILE A 72 0.64 2.58 5.01
CA ILE A 72 -0.40 1.55 4.90
C ILE A 72 -1.49 1.86 5.91
N ALA A 73 -2.72 2.03 5.42
CA ALA A 73 -3.91 2.24 6.21
C ALA A 73 -4.54 0.94 6.71
N GLY A 74 -4.38 -0.13 5.92
CA GLY A 74 -4.94 -1.44 6.19
C GLY A 74 -4.70 -2.40 5.03
N ALA A 75 -5.00 -3.67 5.25
CA ALA A 75 -4.87 -4.70 4.23
C ALA A 75 -5.93 -5.79 4.43
N SER A 76 -6.34 -6.39 3.32
CA SER A 76 -7.23 -7.55 3.24
C SER A 76 -6.54 -8.68 2.49
N SER A 77 -7.23 -9.80 2.30
CA SER A 77 -6.75 -10.93 1.50
C SER A 77 -6.30 -10.53 0.09
N ASP A 78 -7.08 -9.66 -0.57
CA ASP A 78 -6.92 -9.35 -2.00
C ASP A 78 -6.47 -7.91 -2.29
N VAL A 79 -6.55 -7.01 -1.31
CA VAL A 79 -6.24 -5.59 -1.51
C VAL A 79 -5.48 -4.99 -0.34
N ILE A 80 -4.70 -3.95 -0.62
CA ILE A 80 -4.04 -3.10 0.37
C ILE A 80 -4.60 -1.68 0.25
N VAL A 81 -4.85 -1.05 1.38
CA VAL A 81 -5.30 0.34 1.48
C VAL A 81 -4.13 1.21 1.90
N ILE A 82 -3.88 2.27 1.13
CA ILE A 82 -2.76 3.19 1.30
C ILE A 82 -3.31 4.57 1.65
N ASP A 83 -2.71 5.20 2.65
CA ASP A 83 -2.90 6.62 2.97
C ASP A 83 -2.00 7.46 2.07
N LEU A 84 -2.61 8.32 1.25
CA LEU A 84 -1.91 9.30 0.40
C LEU A 84 -1.88 10.70 1.02
N GLY A 85 -2.45 10.89 2.22
CA GLY A 85 -2.59 12.21 2.83
C GLY A 85 -3.42 13.15 1.95
N SER A 86 -2.90 14.36 1.72
CA SER A 86 -3.48 15.36 0.81
C SER A 86 -3.35 14.99 -0.67
N ASN A 87 -2.63 13.91 -1.01
CA ASN A 87 -2.35 13.51 -2.39
C ASN A 87 -1.71 14.63 -3.24
N ASP A 88 -0.71 15.33 -2.69
CA ASP A 88 -0.03 16.46 -3.35
C ASP A 88 0.61 16.09 -4.70
N LYS A 89 0.95 14.80 -4.88
CA LYS A 89 1.52 14.25 -6.13
C LYS A 89 0.48 13.96 -7.20
N GLY A 90 -0.81 14.04 -6.87
CA GLY A 90 -1.92 13.95 -7.81
C GLY A 90 -2.15 12.55 -8.39
N TYR A 91 -1.96 11.50 -7.59
CA TYR A 91 -2.27 10.11 -7.94
C TYR A 91 -3.75 9.94 -8.32
N ARG A 92 -4.00 9.04 -9.27
CA ARG A 92 -5.31 8.75 -9.86
C ARG A 92 -5.51 7.24 -9.98
N VAL A 93 -6.76 6.81 -10.16
CA VAL A 93 -7.08 5.44 -10.53
C VAL A 93 -6.37 5.10 -11.84
N GLY A 94 -5.73 3.93 -11.90
CA GLY A 94 -4.88 3.49 -13.01
C GLY A 94 -3.40 3.85 -12.85
N ASP A 95 -3.03 4.74 -11.93
CA ASP A 95 -1.63 4.96 -11.58
C ASP A 95 -1.08 3.78 -10.79
N VAL A 96 0.25 3.65 -10.77
CA VAL A 96 0.96 2.52 -10.17
C VAL A 96 1.74 2.96 -8.94
N ILE A 97 1.60 2.21 -7.85
CA ILE A 97 2.41 2.36 -6.65
C ILE A 97 3.57 1.36 -6.69
N GLU A 98 4.76 1.86 -6.38
CA GLU A 98 6.01 1.12 -6.46
C GLU A 98 6.51 0.73 -5.08
N PHE A 99 6.89 -0.54 -4.95
CA PHE A 99 7.47 -1.10 -3.73
C PHE A 99 8.81 -1.74 -4.00
N ARG A 100 9.73 -1.52 -3.08
CA ARG A 100 10.87 -2.40 -2.85
C ARG A 100 10.42 -3.56 -1.99
N LEU A 101 11.02 -4.71 -2.23
CA LEU A 101 10.75 -5.94 -1.50
C LEU A 101 12.00 -6.37 -0.74
N ASP A 102 11.82 -6.87 0.47
CA ASP A 102 12.86 -7.68 1.09
C ASP A 102 12.95 -9.07 0.44
N TYR A 103 13.84 -9.92 0.94
CA TYR A 103 14.01 -11.27 0.42
C TYR A 103 12.72 -12.11 0.50
N MET A 104 11.98 -12.03 1.60
CA MET A 104 10.77 -12.82 1.81
C MET A 104 9.61 -12.33 0.94
N GLY A 105 9.46 -11.01 0.80
CA GLY A 105 8.55 -10.40 -0.15
C GLY A 105 8.86 -10.84 -1.57
N THR A 106 10.13 -10.76 -1.98
CA THR A 106 10.59 -11.18 -3.31
C THR A 106 10.28 -12.66 -3.57
N LEU A 107 10.61 -13.54 -2.61
CA LEU A 107 10.37 -14.97 -2.73
C LEU A 107 8.88 -15.29 -2.92
N ARG A 108 8.00 -14.63 -2.16
CA ARG A 108 6.55 -14.81 -2.30
C ARG A 108 6.05 -14.35 -3.66
N ILE A 109 6.37 -13.12 -4.05
CA ILE A 109 5.90 -12.50 -5.30
C ILE A 109 6.36 -13.32 -6.53
N ILE A 110 7.62 -13.76 -6.56
CA ILE A 110 8.15 -14.57 -7.67
C ILE A 110 7.44 -15.93 -7.78
N ASN A 111 7.00 -16.51 -6.66
CA ASN A 111 6.28 -17.79 -6.66
C ASN A 111 4.77 -17.64 -6.90
N SER A 112 4.22 -16.42 -6.84
CA SER A 112 2.81 -16.19 -7.14
C SER A 112 2.50 -16.51 -8.61
N LYS A 113 1.41 -17.24 -8.86
CA LYS A 113 0.89 -17.48 -10.22
C LYS A 113 0.04 -16.32 -10.74
N TYR A 114 -0.33 -15.39 -9.86
CA TYR A 114 -1.26 -14.30 -10.14
C TYR A 114 -0.55 -12.98 -10.43
N ILE A 115 0.77 -12.93 -10.26
CA ILE A 115 1.58 -11.72 -10.50
C ILE A 115 2.40 -11.88 -11.77
N ASP A 116 2.24 -10.91 -12.68
CA ASP A 116 3.03 -10.80 -13.91
C ASP A 116 4.50 -10.47 -13.59
N LYS A 117 5.42 -11.11 -14.32
CA LYS A 117 6.86 -10.99 -14.09
C LYS A 117 7.52 -10.47 -15.35
N ARG A 118 8.11 -9.28 -15.25
CA ARG A 118 8.80 -8.62 -16.37
C ARG A 118 10.25 -8.40 -16.04
N ILE A 119 11.12 -8.75 -16.98
CA ILE A 119 12.57 -8.49 -16.88
C ILE A 119 12.84 -7.17 -17.61
N ARG A 120 13.21 -6.12 -16.88
CA ARG A 120 13.75 -4.90 -17.47
C ARG A 120 15.25 -5.08 -17.71
N GLY A 121 15.68 -5.14 -18.96
CA GLY A 121 17.11 -5.16 -19.31
C GLY A 121 17.57 -6.19 -20.35
N ALA A 122 16.70 -6.87 -21.08
CA ALA A 122 17.13 -7.69 -22.22
C ALA A 122 17.24 -6.86 -23.51
N GLY A 123 18.21 -5.94 -23.53
CA GLY A 123 18.78 -5.48 -24.80
C GLY A 123 19.68 -6.59 -25.34
N LYS A 124 19.25 -7.23 -26.45
CA LYS A 124 20.01 -8.18 -27.28
C LYS A 124 20.79 -9.26 -26.52
N TYR A 125 20.15 -10.41 -26.24
CA TYR A 125 20.64 -11.75 -26.58
C TYR A 125 19.44 -12.69 -26.69
#